data_AF-A0A942IZ12-F1
#
_entry.id   AF-A0A942IZ12-F1
#
_cell.length_a   1.000
_cell.length_b   1.000
_cell.length_c   1.000
_cell.angle_alpha   90.00
_cell.angle_beta   90.00
_cell.angle_gamma   90.00
#
_symmetry.space_group_name_H-M   'P 1'
#
loop_
_entity.id
_entity.type
_entity.pdbx_description
1 polymer ?
#
loop_
_entity_poly.entity_id
_entity_poly.type
_entity_poly.pdbx_seq_one_letter_code
_entity_poly.pdbx_strand_id
1 'polypeptide(L)'
;MKTGQRGMTLAGLLVGAFVVALGALLGMKVIPEYLEHRQIVGAVKKVAASADAATGVAQVRAAFDRQANVDYITAITGADLEITREAGAIVVSFAYEKRIPLFANVSLLLDFTGSSKE
;
A
#
# COMPACT_ATOMS: atom_id res chain seq x y z
N MET A 1 24.75 8.54 47.31
CA MET A 1 23.83 7.55 46.73
C MET A 1 24.46 7.02 45.46
N LYS A 2 24.80 5.72 45.36
CA LYS A 2 25.43 5.14 44.17
C LYS A 2 24.34 4.53 43.29
N THR A 3 24.06 5.15 42.16
CA THR A 3 23.12 4.66 41.15
C THR A 3 23.71 3.40 40.54
N GLY A 4 23.11 2.24 40.80
CA GLY A 4 23.53 0.98 40.20
C GLY A 4 23.17 0.97 38.71
N GLN A 5 24.17 0.99 37.84
CA GLN A 5 23.99 0.83 36.41
C GLN A 5 23.43 -0.58 36.15
N ARG A 6 22.13 -0.68 35.91
CA ARG A 6 21.48 -1.93 35.49
C ARG A 6 21.82 -2.16 34.03
N GLY A 7 22.90 -2.90 33.78
CA GLY A 7 23.22 -3.41 32.45
C GLY A 7 22.09 -4.30 31.92
N MET A 8 21.97 -4.38 30.59
CA MET A 8 21.05 -5.31 29.95
C MET A 8 21.50 -6.74 30.26
N THR A 9 20.61 -7.58 30.78
CA THR A 9 20.94 -8.99 31.02
C THR A 9 21.09 -9.72 29.67
N LEU A 10 21.89 -10.80 29.61
CA LEU A 10 21.98 -11.62 28.40
C LEU A 10 20.60 -12.10 27.92
N ALA A 11 19.71 -12.43 28.85
CA ALA A 11 18.32 -12.76 28.55
C ALA A 11 17.57 -11.57 27.91
N GLY A 12 17.72 -10.37 28.46
CA GLY A 12 17.14 -9.14 27.89
C GLY A 12 17.68 -8.83 26.49
N LEU A 13 18.98 -9.06 26.26
CA LEU A 13 19.61 -8.91 24.94
C LEU A 13 19.00 -9.89 23.93
N LEU A 14 18.86 -11.17 24.30
CA LEU A 14 18.31 -12.20 23.40
C LEU A 14 16.84 -11.93 23.05
N VAL A 15 16.02 -11.56 24.03
CA VAL A 15 14.61 -11.19 23.78
C VAL A 15 14.54 -9.94 22.90
N GLY A 16 15.37 -8.93 23.17
CA GLY A 16 15.45 -7.73 22.34
C GLY A 16 15.85 -8.05 20.90
N ALA A 17 16.89 -8.86 20.70
CA ALA A 17 17.33 -9.30 19.38
C ALA A 17 16.25 -10.08 18.64
N PHE A 18 15.50 -10.95 19.32
CA PHE A 18 14.38 -11.68 18.74
C PHE A 18 13.26 -10.76 18.25
N VAL A 19 12.87 -9.77 19.07
CA VAL A 19 11.85 -8.77 18.69
C VAL A 19 12.31 -7.94 17.49
N VAL A 20 13.58 -7.52 17.47
CA VAL A 20 14.16 -6.78 16.34
C VAL A 20 14.15 -7.63 15.08
N ALA A 21 14.53 -8.91 15.16
CA ALA A 21 14.52 -9.83 14.03
C ALA A 21 13.10 -10.03 13.46
N LEU A 22 12.09 -10.22 14.32
CA LEU A 22 10.70 -10.31 13.89
C LEU A 22 10.24 -9.01 13.21
N GLY A 23 10.55 -7.86 13.81
CA GLY A 23 10.23 -6.55 13.23
C GLY A 23 10.88 -6.33 11.87
N ALA A 24 12.13 -6.74 11.70
CA ALA A 24 12.85 -6.64 10.43
C ALA A 24 12.23 -7.53 9.34
N LEU A 25 11.87 -8.78 9.67
CA LEU A 25 11.22 -9.71 8.74
C LEU A 25 9.85 -9.21 8.28
N LEU A 26 9.05 -8.67 9.21
CA LEU A 26 7.76 -8.06 8.87
C LEU A 26 7.94 -6.80 8.03
N GLY A 27 8.86 -5.92 8.44
CA GLY A 27 9.18 -4.69 7.72
C GLY A 27 9.60 -4.95 6.27
N MET A 28 10.47 -5.92 6.03
CA MET A 28 10.89 -6.31 4.68
C MET A 28 9.72 -6.73 3.76
N LYS A 29 8.64 -7.28 4.32
CA LYS A 29 7.45 -7.67 3.53
C LYS A 29 6.43 -6.54 3.40
N VAL A 30 6.21 -5.75 4.45
CA VAL A 30 5.19 -4.68 4.46
C VAL A 30 5.64 -3.44 3.68
N ILE A 31 6.92 -3.08 3.76
CA ILE A 31 7.47 -1.90 3.08
C ILE A 31 7.22 -1.92 1.55
N PRO A 32 7.56 -3.00 0.79
CA PRO A 32 7.32 -3.01 -0.65
C PRO A 32 5.83 -2.89 -1.00
N GLU A 33 4.94 -3.50 -0.23
CA GLU A 33 3.49 -3.41 -0.43
C GLU A 33 2.97 -1.99 -0.18
N TYR A 34 3.49 -1.31 0.84
CA TYR A 34 3.18 0.10 1.07
C TYR A 34 3.68 1.00 -0.07
N LEU A 35 4.85 0.70 -0.64
CA LEU A 35 5.36 1.43 -1.81
C LEU A 35 4.47 1.23 -3.05
N GLU A 36 4.00 0.01 -3.30
CA GLU A 36 3.02 -0.29 -4.36
C GLU A 36 1.73 0.53 -4.17
N HIS A 37 1.18 0.58 -2.95
CA HIS A 37 0.03 1.44 -2.64
C HIS A 37 0.27 2.92 -3.00
N ARG A 38 1.45 3.46 -2.67
CA ARG A 38 1.78 4.86 -3.03
C ARG A 38 1.87 5.07 -4.55
N GLN A 39 2.36 4.07 -5.28
CA GLN A 39 2.40 4.12 -6.74
C GLN A 39 0.98 4.10 -7.31
N ILE A 40 0.08 3.29 -6.77
CA ILE A 40 -1.35 3.26 -7.16
C ILE A 40 -1.99 4.63 -6.96
N VAL A 41 -1.85 5.24 -5.77
CA VAL A 41 -2.38 6.59 -5.52
C VAL A 41 -1.84 7.59 -6.54
N GLY A 42 -0.54 7.52 -6.85
CA GLY A 42 0.10 8.36 -7.86
C GLY A 42 -0.46 8.14 -9.27
N ALA A 43 -0.62 6.89 -9.68
CA ALA A 43 -1.18 6.51 -10.98
C ALA A 43 -2.63 7.00 -11.12
N VAL A 44 -3.44 6.77 -10.09
CA VAL A 44 -4.84 7.20 -10.02
C VAL A 44 -4.95 8.73 -10.12
N LYS A 45 -4.10 9.48 -9.41
CA LYS A 45 -4.05 10.95 -9.51
C LYS A 45 -3.67 11.43 -10.91
N LYS A 46 -2.68 10.81 -11.56
CA LYS A 46 -2.27 11.16 -12.94
C LYS A 46 -3.39 10.92 -13.94
N VAL A 47 -4.09 9.79 -13.82
CA VAL A 47 -5.23 9.46 -14.68
C VAL A 47 -6.40 10.41 -14.44
N ALA A 48 -6.73 10.71 -13.19
CA ALA A 48 -7.79 11.68 -12.87
C ALA A 48 -7.46 13.10 -13.37
N ALA A 49 -6.20 13.53 -13.26
CA ALA A 49 -5.76 14.84 -13.72
C ALA A 49 -5.72 14.98 -15.25
N SER A 50 -5.61 13.87 -15.98
CA SER A 50 -5.62 13.86 -17.45
C SER A 50 -7.00 13.58 -18.06
N ALA A 51 -7.99 13.26 -17.23
CA ALA A 51 -9.32 12.91 -17.66
C ALA A 51 -10.28 14.10 -17.49
N ASP A 52 -10.89 14.54 -18.59
CA ASP A 52 -11.95 15.55 -18.57
C ASP A 52 -13.29 14.94 -18.13
N ALA A 53 -14.25 15.81 -17.80
CA ALA A 53 -15.63 15.42 -17.52
C ALA A 53 -16.31 14.64 -18.67
N ALA A 54 -15.80 14.72 -19.90
CA ALA A 54 -16.32 13.94 -21.03
C ALA A 54 -15.70 12.53 -21.13
N THR A 55 -14.62 12.25 -20.40
CA THR A 55 -13.88 10.98 -20.49
C THR A 55 -14.76 9.84 -20.01
N GLY A 56 -14.87 8.79 -20.82
CA GLY A 56 -15.63 7.60 -20.48
C GLY A 56 -14.94 6.75 -19.42
N VAL A 57 -15.72 6.07 -18.58
CA VAL A 57 -15.22 5.16 -17.53
C VAL A 57 -14.26 4.12 -18.11
N ALA A 58 -14.58 3.52 -19.27
CA ALA A 58 -13.72 2.55 -19.94
C ALA A 58 -12.36 3.13 -20.36
N GLN A 59 -12.30 4.41 -20.73
CA GLN A 59 -11.05 5.08 -21.09
C GLN A 59 -10.19 5.33 -19.85
N VAL A 60 -10.80 5.73 -18.73
CA VAL A 60 -10.12 5.90 -17.44
C VAL A 60 -9.50 4.59 -16.97
N ARG A 61 -10.25 3.48 -17.06
CA ARG A 61 -9.74 2.14 -16.72
C ARG A 61 -8.56 1.74 -17.60
N ALA A 62 -8.69 1.89 -18.92
CA ALA A 62 -7.61 1.57 -19.85
C ALA A 62 -6.37 2.49 -19.66
N ALA A 63 -6.57 3.75 -19.29
CA ALA A 63 -5.48 4.67 -18.97
C ALA A 63 -4.76 4.25 -17.69
N PHE A 64 -5.51 3.83 -16.66
CA PHE A 64 -4.93 3.25 -15.45
C PHE A 64 -4.17 1.97 -15.73
N ASP A 65 -4.72 1.02 -16.50
CA ASP A 65 -4.04 -0.24 -16.83
C ASP A 65 -2.69 -0.01 -17.53
N ARG A 66 -2.62 0.99 -18.41
CA ARG A 66 -1.34 1.40 -19.04
C ARG A 66 -0.36 1.96 -18.00
N GLN A 67 -0.81 2.82 -17.11
CA GLN A 67 0.03 3.40 -16.06
C GLN A 67 0.49 2.31 -15.07
N ALA A 68 -0.40 1.40 -14.70
CA ALA A 68 -0.13 0.26 -13.84
C ALA A 68 0.95 -0.65 -14.43
N ASN A 69 0.92 -0.89 -15.75
CA ASN A 69 1.96 -1.66 -16.42
C ASN A 69 3.34 -0.95 -16.37
N VAL A 70 3.37 0.37 -16.56
CA VAL A 70 4.60 1.17 -16.46
C VAL A 70 5.18 1.17 -15.04
N ASP A 71 4.32 1.29 -14.03
CA ASP A 71 4.70 1.34 -12.61
C ASP A 71 4.84 -0.07 -11.99
N TYR A 72 4.66 -1.15 -12.77
CA TYR A 72 4.66 -2.55 -12.30
C TYR A 72 3.67 -2.85 -11.17
N ILE A 73 2.52 -2.18 -11.18
CA ILE A 73 1.43 -2.40 -10.24
C ILE A 73 0.74 -3.73 -10.59
N THR A 74 0.64 -4.61 -9.60
CA THR A 74 0.01 -5.93 -9.72
C THR A 74 -1.14 -6.12 -8.72
N ALA A 75 -1.23 -5.27 -7.69
CA ALA A 75 -2.22 -5.40 -6.64
C ALA A 75 -3.66 -5.11 -7.10
N ILE A 76 -3.86 -4.21 -8.07
CA ILE A 76 -5.18 -3.88 -8.62
C ILE A 76 -5.11 -3.64 -10.12
N THR A 77 -6.27 -3.73 -10.77
CA THR A 77 -6.46 -3.43 -12.20
C THR A 77 -7.49 -2.30 -12.37
N GLY A 78 -7.64 -1.81 -13.60
CA GLY A 78 -8.67 -0.83 -13.94
C GLY A 78 -10.09 -1.32 -13.64
N ALA A 79 -10.33 -2.64 -13.60
CA ALA A 79 -11.62 -3.20 -13.24
C ALA A 79 -11.99 -2.97 -11.77
N ASP A 80 -10.99 -2.91 -10.89
CA ASP A 80 -11.13 -2.71 -9.45
C ASP A 80 -11.33 -1.24 -9.06
N LEU A 81 -11.23 -0.34 -10.04
CA LEU A 81 -11.47 1.09 -9.84
C LEU A 81 -12.96 1.42 -9.81
N GLU A 82 -13.33 2.15 -8.77
CA GLU A 82 -14.58 2.87 -8.68
C GLU A 82 -14.38 4.28 -9.23
N ILE A 83 -15.20 4.66 -10.21
CA ILE A 83 -15.06 5.92 -10.93
C ILE A 83 -16.34 6.71 -10.74
N THR A 84 -16.24 7.82 -10.01
CA THR A 84 -17.36 8.71 -9.72
C THR A 84 -17.12 10.09 -10.35
N ARG A 85 -18.19 10.87 -10.44
CA ARG A 85 -18.14 12.24 -10.98
C ARG A 85 -18.62 13.18 -9.89
N GLU A 86 -17.70 13.98 -9.38
CA GLU A 86 -17.99 14.96 -8.34
C GLU A 86 -17.66 16.36 -8.85
N ALA A 87 -18.63 17.29 -8.76
CA ALA A 87 -18.44 18.70 -9.12
C ALA A 87 -17.83 18.95 -10.52
N GLY A 88 -18.12 18.06 -11.48
CA GLY A 88 -17.60 18.16 -12.84
C GLY A 88 -16.19 17.57 -13.04
N ALA A 89 -15.58 17.00 -12.00
CA ALA A 89 -14.31 16.28 -12.09
C ALA A 89 -14.52 14.76 -11.97
N ILE A 90 -13.61 13.99 -12.58
CA ILE A 90 -13.57 12.54 -12.40
C ILE A 90 -12.79 12.24 -11.12
N VAL A 91 -13.43 11.51 -10.21
CA VAL A 91 -12.82 10.99 -8.99
C VAL A 91 -12.68 9.49 -9.15
N VAL A 92 -11.49 8.98 -8.87
CA VAL A 92 -11.17 7.55 -8.98
C VAL A 92 -10.77 7.06 -7.61
N SER A 93 -11.52 6.08 -7.09
CA SER A 93 -11.30 5.43 -5.81
C SER A 93 -11.02 3.95 -6.00
N PHE A 94 -10.32 3.36 -5.03
CA PHE A 94 -10.01 1.93 -5.01
C PHE A 94 -9.91 1.43 -3.56
N ALA A 95 -10.24 0.16 -3.38
CA ALA A 95 -10.08 -0.56 -2.13
C ALA A 95 -9.65 -2.00 -2.45
N TYR A 96 -8.63 -2.50 -1.76
CA TYR A 96 -8.15 -3.88 -1.94
C TYR A 96 -7.46 -4.41 -0.69
N GLU A 97 -7.51 -5.72 -0.54
CA GLU A 97 -6.82 -6.43 0.53
C GLU A 97 -5.59 -7.14 -0.02
N LYS A 98 -4.44 -7.00 0.67
CA LYS A 98 -3.24 -7.78 0.40
C LYS A 98 -2.97 -8.76 1.53
N ARG A 99 -2.97 -10.05 1.21
CA ARG A 99 -2.63 -11.13 2.15
C ARG A 99 -1.18 -11.54 1.97
N ILE A 100 -0.36 -11.29 2.98
CA ILE A 100 1.06 -11.64 3.01
C ILE A 100 1.23 -12.89 3.89
N PRO A 101 1.56 -14.06 3.32
CA PRO A 101 1.85 -15.25 4.11
C PRO A 101 3.13 -15.03 4.94
N LEU A 102 3.07 -15.33 6.24
CA LEU A 102 4.21 -15.20 7.15
C LEU A 102 4.90 -16.55 7.34
N PHE A 103 4.23 -17.50 7.98
CA PHE A 103 4.71 -18.86 8.22
C PHE A 103 3.55 -19.80 8.55
N ALA A 104 3.62 -21.05 8.07
CA ALA A 104 2.56 -22.05 8.22
C ALA A 104 1.17 -21.45 7.85
N ASN A 105 0.23 -21.47 8.79
CA ASN A 105 -1.13 -20.96 8.59
C ASN A 105 -1.32 -19.50 9.04
N VAL A 106 -0.23 -18.77 9.29
CA VAL A 106 -0.26 -17.37 9.75
C VAL A 106 0.00 -16.43 8.58
N SER A 107 -0.88 -15.46 8.38
CA SER A 107 -0.76 -14.42 7.36
C SER A 107 -1.02 -13.03 7.96
N LEU A 108 -0.38 -12.02 7.40
CA LEU A 108 -0.69 -10.62 7.64
C LEU A 108 -1.67 -10.15 6.57
N LEU A 109 -2.72 -9.43 6.95
CA LEU A 109 -3.62 -8.77 6.01
C LEU A 109 -3.38 -7.27 6.10
N LEU A 110 -3.17 -6.65 4.94
CA LEU A 110 -3.14 -5.20 4.78
C LEU A 110 -4.38 -4.80 3.99
N ASP A 111 -5.17 -3.91 4.57
CA ASP A 111 -6.34 -3.33 3.91
C ASP A 111 -5.95 -1.94 3.41
N PHE A 112 -6.05 -1.72 2.11
CA PHE A 112 -5.64 -0.50 1.44
C PHE A 112 -6.84 0.15 0.78
N THR A 113 -7.05 1.43 1.08
CA THR A 113 -8.04 2.28 0.43
C THR A 113 -7.36 3.53 -0.08
N GLY A 114 -7.85 4.10 -1.18
CA GLY A 114 -7.37 5.40 -1.62
C GLY A 114 -8.27 6.04 -2.66
N SER A 115 -8.12 7.36 -2.80
CA SER A 115 -8.83 8.17 -3.78
C SER A 115 -7.90 9.17 -4.48
N SER A 116 -8.25 9.55 -5.71
CA SER A 116 -7.59 10.64 -6.44
C SER A 116 -7.71 12.01 -5.77
N LYS A 117 -8.63 12.15 -4.80
CA LYS A 117 -8.92 13.40 -4.07
C LYS A 117 -8.12 13.57 -2.77
N GLU A 118 -7.54 12.48 -2.26
CA GLU A 118 -6.74 12.46 -1.01
C GLU A 118 -5.29 12.86 -1.21
#